data_AF-A0A9W7Z340-F1
#
_entry.id   AF-A0A9W7Z340-F1
#
_cell.length_a   1.000
_cell.length_b   1.000
_cell.length_c   1.000
_cell.angle_alpha   90.00
_cell.angle_beta   90.00
_cell.angle_gamma   90.00
#
_symmetry.space_group_name_H-M   'P 1'
#
loop_
_entity.id
_entity.type
_entity.pdbx_description
1 polymer ?
#
loop_
_entity_poly.entity_id
_entity_poly.type
_entity_poly.pdbx_seq_one_letter_code
_entity_poly.pdbx_strand_id
1 'polypeptide(L)'
;MASDAIDIGFLDGCFLHTDADHGASTLVSFHFVRFILFALLLTVVGPFVYRLTAAFFDLERDFKTVADHFDDVTSGLIYAYLVFTLGNYAHTFGWTTLLFYFIGLFGYSALVEVPFLRVSIPGWRSWSMRAWAVNLVGVALVLVAAGFHIRWAWKAGFLQWYLPLFVLATATLWLTICVQKLNNYCTDNRPHGLGIERSVRKIALVALWRFRPRSKPVSANAGRPQYAESVYEIGSLGLSQNSLHMEQTSSPDSPNQPLRDTRTSREERTTIINEQLTNLHYLNVRTGRPLPVCKCQLHLHHWQIFYILAFFTRFDRFASAACAGLVLGIFTQGSAAYGYDAMLERKHI
;
A
#
# COMPACT_ATOMS: atom_id res chain seq x y z
N MET A 1 -1.39 -57.22 6.12
CA MET A 1 -0.51 -56.12 6.55
C MET A 1 -0.98 -54.87 5.85
N ALA A 2 -1.92 -54.16 6.47
CA ALA A 2 -2.34 -52.84 6.04
C ALA A 2 -1.25 -51.88 6.52
N SER A 3 -0.50 -51.29 5.59
CA SER A 3 0.33 -50.15 5.93
C SER A 3 -0.63 -48.99 6.19
N ASP A 4 -0.77 -48.62 7.46
CA ASP A 4 -1.33 -47.34 7.86
C ASP A 4 -0.44 -46.25 7.26
N ALA A 5 -0.76 -45.87 6.02
CA ALA A 5 -0.24 -44.66 5.43
C ALA A 5 -0.70 -43.54 6.37
N ILE A 6 0.25 -42.94 7.06
CA ILE A 6 0.04 -41.71 7.82
C ILE A 6 -0.56 -40.74 6.81
N ASP A 7 -1.86 -40.54 6.92
CA ASP A 7 -2.64 -39.66 6.08
C ASP A 7 -2.15 -38.25 6.35
N ILE A 8 -1.26 -37.76 5.50
CA ILE A 8 -0.69 -36.42 5.58
C ILE A 8 -1.72 -35.40 5.06
N GLY A 9 -3.00 -35.60 5.40
CA GLY A 9 -4.16 -34.92 4.81
C GLY A 9 -4.16 -33.40 4.99
N PHE A 10 -3.30 -32.85 5.86
CA PHE A 10 -3.07 -31.41 5.93
C PHE A 10 -2.13 -30.88 4.83
N LEU A 11 -1.11 -31.65 4.43
CA LEU A 11 -0.19 -31.28 3.35
C LEU A 11 -0.81 -31.53 1.97
N ASP A 12 -1.72 -32.49 1.86
CA ASP A 12 -2.35 -32.86 0.59
C ASP A 12 -3.49 -31.94 0.15
N GLY A 13 -3.99 -31.03 1.01
CA GLY A 13 -4.90 -29.93 0.65
C GLY A 13 -6.10 -30.32 -0.26
N CYS A 14 -6.76 -29.35 -0.88
CA CYS A 14 -7.78 -29.63 -1.91
C CYS A 14 -7.17 -30.19 -3.22
N PHE A 15 -5.97 -30.76 -3.18
CA PHE A 15 -5.16 -31.13 -4.35
C PHE A 15 -5.60 -32.45 -5.00
N LEU A 16 -6.30 -33.30 -4.26
CA LEU A 16 -6.62 -34.68 -4.67
C LEU A 16 -7.87 -34.83 -5.55
N HIS A 17 -8.67 -33.77 -5.73
CA HIS A 17 -9.75 -33.81 -6.71
C HIS A 17 -9.27 -33.14 -8.01
N THR A 18 -8.65 -33.94 -8.88
CA THR A 18 -8.57 -33.59 -10.29
C THR A 18 -10.00 -33.49 -10.80
N ASP A 19 -10.52 -32.26 -10.91
CA ASP A 19 -11.69 -32.04 -11.75
C ASP A 19 -11.39 -32.54 -13.18
N ALA A 20 -12.43 -32.80 -13.98
CA ALA A 20 -12.25 -33.23 -15.37
C ALA A 20 -11.37 -32.28 -16.21
N ASP A 21 -11.14 -31.06 -15.71
CA ASP A 21 -10.44 -29.96 -16.34
C ASP A 21 -9.06 -29.66 -15.68
N HIS A 22 -8.49 -30.63 -14.95
CA HIS A 22 -7.14 -30.57 -14.35
C HIS A 22 -6.97 -29.48 -13.27
N GLY A 23 -7.97 -29.30 -12.40
CA GLY A 23 -7.93 -28.38 -11.26
C GLY A 23 -8.17 -26.91 -11.64
N ALA A 24 -8.75 -26.65 -12.82
CA ALA A 24 -9.02 -25.29 -13.28
C ALA A 24 -10.21 -24.65 -12.53
N SER A 25 -11.17 -25.45 -12.08
CA SER A 25 -12.41 -24.98 -11.45
C SER A 25 -12.29 -24.64 -9.96
N THR A 26 -11.19 -25.02 -9.30
CA THR A 26 -10.99 -24.72 -7.88
C THR A 26 -10.65 -23.24 -7.69
N LEU A 27 -11.61 -22.46 -7.16
CA LEU A 27 -11.40 -21.04 -6.90
C LEU A 27 -10.28 -20.77 -5.90
N VAL A 28 -10.03 -21.72 -5.00
CA VAL A 28 -8.98 -21.67 -3.99
C VAL A 28 -8.25 -23.01 -3.98
N SER A 29 -6.94 -22.99 -4.18
CA SER A 29 -6.07 -24.15 -4.00
C SER A 29 -4.85 -23.76 -3.18
N PHE A 30 -4.38 -24.67 -2.33
CA PHE A 30 -3.25 -24.40 -1.46
C PHE A 30 -2.38 -25.65 -1.30
N HIS A 31 -1.09 -25.49 -1.57
CA HIS A 31 -0.08 -26.50 -1.32
C HIS A 31 1.05 -25.82 -0.54
N PHE A 32 1.26 -26.21 0.71
CA PHE A 32 2.12 -25.48 1.63
C PHE A 32 3.56 -25.30 1.13
N VAL A 33 4.22 -26.38 0.68
CA VAL A 33 5.61 -26.29 0.18
C VAL A 33 5.73 -25.39 -1.04
N ARG A 34 4.83 -25.54 -2.03
CA ARG A 34 4.80 -24.66 -3.22
C ARG A 34 4.54 -23.21 -2.83
N PHE A 35 3.68 -22.96 -1.84
CA PHE A 35 3.45 -21.61 -1.31
C PHE A 35 4.72 -21.01 -0.71
N ILE A 36 5.45 -21.74 0.13
CA ILE A 36 6.70 -21.25 0.72
C ILE A 36 7.73 -20.92 -0.36
N LEU A 37 7.90 -21.80 -1.36
CA LEU A 37 8.81 -21.55 -2.49
C LEU A 37 8.37 -20.33 -3.32
N PHE A 38 7.08 -20.21 -3.59
CA PHE A 38 6.49 -19.10 -4.32
C PHE A 38 6.68 -17.76 -3.58
N ALA A 39 6.38 -17.74 -2.27
CA ALA A 39 6.55 -16.57 -1.43
C ALA A 39 8.03 -16.16 -1.36
N LEU A 40 8.93 -17.11 -1.10
CA LEU A 40 10.38 -16.87 -1.08
C LEU A 40 10.88 -16.30 -2.42
N LEU A 41 10.38 -16.84 -3.54
CA LEU A 41 10.72 -16.34 -4.87
C LEU A 41 10.29 -14.87 -5.03
N LEU A 42 9.04 -14.54 -4.72
CA LEU A 42 8.49 -13.21 -4.96
C LEU A 42 9.01 -12.14 -3.99
N THR A 43 9.28 -12.49 -2.73
CA THR A 43 9.58 -11.51 -1.68
C THR A 43 11.06 -11.42 -1.33
N VAL A 44 11.85 -12.46 -1.60
CA VAL A 44 13.27 -12.50 -1.23
C VAL A 44 14.15 -12.72 -2.45
N VAL A 45 14.07 -13.90 -3.09
CA VAL A 45 15.04 -14.31 -4.13
C VAL A 45 14.97 -13.40 -5.34
N GLY A 46 13.77 -13.16 -5.87
CA GLY A 46 13.55 -12.32 -7.04
C GLY A 46 14.04 -10.87 -6.83
N PRO A 47 13.54 -10.16 -5.81
CA PRO A 47 13.99 -8.81 -5.50
C PRO A 47 15.51 -8.71 -5.27
N PHE A 48 16.09 -9.68 -4.55
CA PHE A 48 17.53 -9.72 -4.29
C PHE A 48 18.33 -9.91 -5.59
N VAL A 49 17.97 -10.90 -6.40
CA VAL A 49 18.61 -11.19 -7.69
C VAL A 49 18.50 -9.99 -8.64
N TYR A 50 17.34 -9.34 -8.71
CA TYR A 50 17.16 -8.11 -9.48
C TYR A 50 18.05 -6.99 -8.95
N ARG A 51 18.05 -6.71 -7.65
CA ARG A 51 18.86 -5.64 -7.05
C ARG A 51 20.35 -5.83 -7.29
N LEU A 52 20.85 -7.06 -7.19
CA LEU A 52 22.24 -7.41 -7.51
C LEU A 52 22.56 -7.18 -8.99
N THR A 53 21.69 -7.64 -9.88
CA THR A 53 21.85 -7.47 -11.33
C THR A 53 21.79 -5.99 -11.71
N ALA A 54 20.83 -5.25 -11.18
CA ALA A 54 20.72 -3.81 -11.35
C ALA A 54 21.96 -3.07 -10.85
N ALA A 55 22.66 -3.59 -9.82
CA ALA A 55 23.89 -2.98 -9.34
C ALA A 55 25.04 -3.19 -10.31
N PHE A 56 25.10 -4.36 -10.91
CA PHE A 56 26.16 -4.71 -11.84
C PHE A 56 26.02 -3.98 -13.18
N PHE A 57 24.79 -3.81 -13.67
CA PHE A 57 24.49 -3.19 -14.97
C PHE A 57 24.05 -1.71 -14.88
N ASP A 58 24.10 -1.11 -13.70
CA ASP A 58 23.62 0.26 -13.43
C ASP A 58 22.19 0.51 -13.95
N LEU A 59 21.30 -0.45 -13.70
CA LEU A 59 19.89 -0.34 -14.08
C LEU A 59 19.17 0.63 -13.13
N GLU A 60 18.15 1.31 -13.65
CA GLU A 60 17.32 2.25 -12.92
C GLU A 60 16.66 1.58 -11.70
N ARG A 61 16.81 2.21 -10.53
CA ARG A 61 16.24 1.77 -9.26
C ARG A 61 16.23 2.91 -8.25
N ASP A 62 15.31 2.83 -7.30
CA ASP A 62 15.30 3.74 -6.16
C ASP A 62 16.21 3.24 -5.04
N PHE A 63 16.86 4.20 -4.36
CA PHE A 63 17.52 3.94 -3.10
C PHE A 63 16.48 3.61 -2.04
N LYS A 64 16.68 2.52 -1.31
CA LYS A 64 15.75 2.04 -0.30
C LYS A 64 16.45 1.91 1.05
N THR A 65 15.78 2.38 2.09
CA THR A 65 16.19 2.17 3.47
C THR A 65 15.81 0.75 3.92
N VAL A 66 16.29 0.35 5.10
CA VAL A 66 15.90 -0.93 5.72
C VAL A 66 14.40 -0.99 6.01
N ALA A 67 13.79 0.16 6.36
CA ALA A 67 12.36 0.25 6.61
C ALA A 67 11.56 0.03 5.31
N ASP A 68 11.97 0.67 4.21
CA ASP A 68 11.32 0.49 2.90
C ASP A 68 11.40 -0.97 2.44
N HIS A 69 12.55 -1.63 2.66
CA HIS A 69 12.69 -3.06 2.36
C HIS A 69 11.77 -3.94 3.22
N PHE A 70 11.56 -3.61 4.49
CA PHE A 70 10.64 -4.34 5.35
C PHE A 70 9.18 -4.18 4.89
N ASP A 71 8.79 -2.96 4.51
CA ASP A 71 7.46 -2.67 3.98
C ASP A 71 7.23 -3.37 2.64
N ASP A 72 8.25 -3.43 1.77
CA ASP A 72 8.22 -4.19 0.53
C ASP A 72 8.04 -5.69 0.76
N VAL A 73 8.80 -6.29 1.69
CA VAL A 73 8.68 -7.72 2.00
C VAL A 73 7.30 -8.03 2.57
N THR A 74 6.79 -7.19 3.46
CA THR A 74 5.46 -7.36 4.07
C THR A 74 4.36 -7.28 3.01
N SER A 75 4.41 -6.26 2.16
CA SER A 75 3.46 -6.07 1.05
C SER A 75 3.56 -7.23 0.06
N GLY A 76 4.77 -7.62 -0.30
CA GLY A 76 5.05 -8.77 -1.16
C GLY A 76 4.48 -10.08 -0.62
N LEU A 77 4.54 -10.32 0.70
CA LEU A 77 3.95 -11.50 1.34
C LEU A 77 2.42 -11.49 1.25
N ILE A 78 1.78 -10.35 1.46
CA ILE A 78 0.33 -10.19 1.30
C ILE A 78 -0.07 -10.50 -0.14
N TYR A 79 0.63 -9.92 -1.12
CA TYR A 79 0.37 -10.17 -2.53
C TYR A 79 0.65 -11.60 -2.94
N ALA A 80 1.73 -12.20 -2.45
CA ALA A 80 2.06 -13.59 -2.70
C ALA A 80 0.95 -14.52 -2.18
N TYR A 81 0.43 -14.28 -0.98
CA TYR A 81 -0.69 -15.04 -0.44
C TYR A 81 -1.95 -14.92 -1.31
N LEU A 82 -2.35 -13.69 -1.67
CA LEU A 82 -3.54 -13.45 -2.49
C LEU A 82 -3.44 -14.08 -3.87
N VAL A 83 -2.33 -13.87 -4.58
CA VAL A 83 -2.09 -14.42 -5.92
C VAL A 83 -1.99 -15.93 -5.86
N PHE A 84 -1.28 -16.48 -4.87
CA PHE A 84 -1.09 -17.92 -4.79
C PHE A 84 -2.42 -18.66 -4.59
N THR A 85 -3.22 -18.18 -3.63
CA THR A 85 -4.49 -18.80 -3.24
C THR A 85 -5.57 -18.63 -4.31
N LEU A 86 -5.79 -17.41 -4.82
CA LEU A 86 -6.89 -17.12 -5.75
C LEU A 86 -6.49 -17.35 -7.22
N GLY A 87 -5.20 -17.28 -7.52
CA GLY A 87 -4.64 -17.49 -8.87
C GLY A 87 -4.30 -18.94 -9.19
N ASN A 88 -4.64 -19.90 -8.32
CA ASN A 88 -4.38 -21.34 -8.53
C ASN A 88 -2.91 -21.68 -8.78
N TYR A 89 -1.99 -20.98 -8.11
CA TYR A 89 -0.55 -21.22 -8.28
C TYR A 89 -0.09 -22.49 -7.57
N ALA A 90 -0.92 -23.10 -6.72
CA ALA A 90 -0.66 -24.45 -6.26
C ALA A 90 -0.47 -25.43 -7.44
N HIS A 91 -1.15 -25.22 -8.56
CA HIS A 91 -1.01 -26.03 -9.78
C HIS A 91 -0.12 -25.35 -10.83
N THR A 92 -0.29 -24.04 -11.02
CA THR A 92 0.41 -23.32 -12.10
C THR A 92 1.88 -23.01 -11.77
N PHE A 93 2.29 -22.99 -10.50
CA PHE A 93 3.68 -22.73 -10.14
C PHE A 93 4.55 -23.98 -10.31
N GLY A 94 5.50 -23.90 -11.24
CA GLY A 94 6.49 -24.94 -11.53
C GLY A 94 7.69 -24.39 -12.30
N TRP A 95 8.50 -25.28 -12.90
CA TRP A 95 9.73 -24.91 -13.61
C TRP A 95 9.50 -23.96 -14.79
N THR A 96 8.42 -24.14 -15.55
CA THR A 96 8.04 -23.22 -16.64
C THR A 96 7.82 -21.81 -16.11
N THR A 97 7.02 -21.68 -15.04
CA THR A 97 6.74 -20.41 -14.39
C THR A 97 8.02 -19.76 -13.88
N LEU A 98 8.93 -20.53 -13.27
CA LEU A 98 10.21 -20.04 -12.79
C LEU A 98 11.14 -19.55 -13.92
N LEU A 99 11.23 -20.28 -15.03
CA LEU A 99 12.02 -19.87 -16.19
C LEU A 99 11.50 -18.55 -16.77
N PHE A 100 10.19 -18.50 -17.05
CA PHE A 100 9.57 -17.30 -17.60
C PHE A 100 9.50 -16.14 -16.60
N TYR A 101 9.55 -16.42 -15.30
CA TYR A 101 9.72 -15.42 -14.26
C TYR A 101 11.01 -14.63 -14.42
N PHE A 102 12.15 -15.30 -14.57
CA PHE A 102 13.41 -14.59 -14.79
C PHE A 102 13.48 -13.92 -16.16
N ILE A 103 12.88 -14.52 -17.20
CA ILE A 103 12.73 -13.86 -18.51
C ILE A 103 11.92 -12.56 -18.37
N GLY A 104 10.82 -12.58 -17.63
CA GLY A 104 9.99 -11.39 -17.37
C GLY A 104 10.75 -10.34 -16.57
N LEU A 105 11.40 -10.75 -15.48
CA LEU A 105 12.18 -9.90 -14.60
C LEU A 105 13.26 -9.13 -15.36
N PHE A 106 14.13 -9.83 -16.10
CA PHE A 106 15.25 -9.21 -16.80
C PHE A 106 14.86 -8.64 -18.17
N GLY A 107 13.97 -9.30 -18.89
CA GLY A 107 13.49 -8.82 -20.19
C GLY A 107 12.79 -7.48 -20.07
N TYR A 108 11.94 -7.30 -19.05
CA TYR A 108 11.29 -6.02 -18.82
C TYR A 108 12.25 -4.97 -18.28
N SER A 109 13.19 -5.35 -17.41
CA SER A 109 14.27 -4.46 -16.97
C SER A 109 15.04 -3.89 -18.18
N ALA A 110 15.42 -4.74 -19.14
CA ALA A 110 16.09 -4.28 -20.35
C ALA A 110 15.20 -3.38 -21.23
N LEU A 111 13.88 -3.62 -21.27
CA LEU A 111 12.94 -2.78 -22.02
C LEU A 111 12.82 -1.37 -21.42
N VAL A 112 12.75 -1.23 -20.10
CA VAL A 112 12.59 0.09 -19.46
C VAL A 112 13.85 0.95 -19.56
N GLU A 113 15.02 0.35 -19.79
CA GLU A 113 16.26 1.09 -20.04
C GLU A 113 16.31 1.76 -21.43
N VAL A 114 15.46 1.33 -22.36
CA VAL A 114 15.48 1.88 -23.72
C VAL A 114 14.98 3.34 -23.69
N PRO A 115 15.79 4.34 -24.10
CA PRO A 115 15.46 5.75 -23.88
C PRO A 115 14.13 6.21 -24.47
N PHE A 116 13.73 5.67 -25.63
CA PHE A 116 12.46 6.02 -26.25
C PHE A 116 11.24 5.34 -25.60
N LEU A 117 11.45 4.33 -24.75
CA LEU A 117 10.42 3.65 -23.97
C LEU A 117 10.26 4.24 -22.57
N ARG A 118 11.14 5.16 -22.13
CA ARG A 118 11.02 5.94 -20.90
C ARG A 118 9.96 7.03 -21.04
N VAL A 119 8.71 6.61 -21.23
CA VAL A 119 7.56 7.49 -21.46
C VAL A 119 6.46 7.18 -20.46
N SER A 120 5.79 8.21 -19.97
CA SER A 120 4.66 8.05 -19.05
C SER A 120 3.35 7.85 -19.81
N ILE A 121 2.46 7.01 -19.26
CA ILE A 121 1.12 6.74 -19.82
C ILE A 121 0.30 8.04 -19.98
N PRO A 122 0.28 9.00 -19.03
CA PRO A 122 -0.44 10.26 -19.22
C PRO A 122 0.06 11.08 -20.42
N GLY A 123 1.34 10.93 -20.78
CA GLY A 123 1.97 11.58 -21.93
C GLY A 123 1.79 10.85 -23.26
N TRP A 124 0.87 9.90 -23.38
CA TRP A 124 0.74 9.03 -24.57
C TRP A 124 0.64 9.75 -25.92
N ARG A 125 0.11 10.98 -25.93
CA ARG A 125 0.00 11.80 -27.14
C ARG A 125 1.35 12.34 -27.64
N SER A 126 2.34 12.46 -26.77
CA SER A 126 3.68 12.94 -27.12
C SER A 126 4.69 11.81 -27.33
N TRP A 127 4.23 10.55 -27.32
CA TRP A 127 5.10 9.40 -27.57
C TRP A 127 5.64 9.40 -29.00
N SER A 128 6.90 8.96 -29.15
CA SER A 128 7.47 8.70 -30.46
C SER A 128 6.77 7.55 -31.17
N MET A 129 6.82 7.50 -32.51
CA MET A 129 6.25 6.38 -33.28
C MET A 129 6.83 5.01 -32.89
N ARG A 130 8.10 4.96 -32.48
CA ARG A 130 8.76 3.74 -32.00
C ARG A 130 8.16 3.27 -30.67
N ALA A 131 7.94 4.19 -29.74
CA ALA A 131 7.31 3.90 -28.46
C ALA A 131 5.87 3.40 -28.66
N TRP A 132 5.11 4.04 -29.54
CA TRP A 132 3.79 3.58 -29.94
C TRP A 132 3.78 2.16 -30.49
N ALA A 133 4.68 1.85 -31.42
CA ALA A 133 4.76 0.51 -32.01
C ALA A 133 4.99 -0.57 -30.94
N VAL A 134 5.96 -0.37 -30.03
CA VAL A 134 6.26 -1.33 -28.97
C VAL A 134 5.07 -1.49 -28.01
N ASN A 135 4.45 -0.38 -27.58
CA ASN A 135 3.31 -0.43 -26.68
C ASN A 135 2.09 -1.09 -27.33
N LEU A 136 1.82 -0.83 -28.62
CA LEU A 136 0.74 -1.49 -29.36
C LEU A 136 0.98 -2.99 -29.51
N VAL A 137 2.22 -3.41 -29.77
CA VAL A 137 2.59 -4.84 -29.77
C VAL A 137 2.35 -5.44 -28.39
N GLY A 138 2.78 -4.78 -27.32
CA GLY A 138 2.54 -5.21 -25.94
C GLY A 138 1.04 -5.39 -25.64
N VAL A 139 0.22 -4.39 -26.00
CA VAL A 139 -1.24 -4.45 -25.84
C VAL A 139 -1.83 -5.60 -26.65
N ALA A 140 -1.42 -5.79 -27.90
CA ALA A 140 -1.89 -6.90 -28.74
C ALA A 140 -1.54 -8.26 -28.13
N LEU A 141 -0.33 -8.44 -27.59
CA LEU A 141 0.08 -9.66 -26.90
C LEU A 141 -0.77 -9.94 -25.66
N VAL A 142 -1.05 -8.91 -24.85
CA VAL A 142 -1.92 -9.04 -23.67
C VAL A 142 -3.35 -9.40 -24.08
N LEU A 143 -3.90 -8.80 -25.15
CA LEU A 143 -5.24 -9.11 -25.63
C LEU A 143 -5.35 -10.53 -26.19
N VAL A 144 -4.34 -11.00 -26.93
CA VAL A 144 -4.27 -12.38 -27.43
C VAL A 144 -4.21 -13.37 -26.27
N ALA A 145 -3.34 -13.11 -25.29
CA ALA A 145 -3.25 -13.92 -24.07
C ALA A 145 -4.59 -13.93 -23.31
N ALA A 146 -5.24 -12.77 -23.14
CA ALA A 146 -6.54 -12.67 -22.48
C ALA A 146 -7.61 -13.48 -23.22
N GLY A 147 -7.73 -13.35 -24.55
CA GLY A 147 -8.67 -14.13 -25.36
C GLY A 147 -8.44 -15.64 -25.25
N PHE A 148 -7.19 -16.06 -25.18
CA PHE A 148 -6.82 -17.46 -25.00
C PHE A 148 -7.23 -18.00 -23.62
N HIS A 149 -6.97 -17.25 -22.56
CA HIS A 149 -7.38 -17.64 -21.20
C HIS A 149 -8.91 -17.61 -21.01
N ILE A 150 -9.61 -16.67 -21.65
CA ILE A 150 -11.09 -16.64 -21.68
C ILE A 150 -11.63 -17.90 -22.38
N ARG A 151 -11.05 -18.31 -23.51
CA ARG A 151 -11.43 -19.54 -24.20
C ARG A 151 -11.21 -20.78 -23.33
N TRP A 152 -10.12 -20.82 -22.55
CA TRP A 152 -9.90 -21.91 -21.59
C TRP A 152 -10.90 -21.89 -20.43
N ALA A 153 -11.21 -20.72 -19.87
CA ALA A 153 -12.24 -20.58 -18.85
C ALA A 153 -13.62 -21.06 -19.33
N TRP A 154 -13.95 -20.78 -20.59
CA TRP A 154 -15.17 -21.28 -21.22
C TRP A 154 -15.18 -22.81 -21.35
N LYS A 155 -14.09 -23.41 -21.86
CA LYS A 155 -14.00 -24.86 -22.01
C LYS A 155 -14.08 -25.62 -20.69
N ALA A 156 -13.52 -25.05 -19.63
CA ALA A 156 -13.55 -25.62 -18.29
C ALA A 156 -14.84 -25.25 -17.50
N GLY A 157 -15.86 -24.69 -18.16
CA GLY A 157 -17.17 -24.46 -17.55
C GLY A 157 -17.24 -23.39 -16.46
N PHE A 158 -16.19 -22.57 -16.26
CA PHE A 158 -16.13 -21.60 -15.16
C PHE A 158 -16.08 -20.13 -15.60
N LEU A 159 -16.32 -19.85 -16.89
CA LEU A 159 -16.30 -18.49 -17.45
C LEU A 159 -17.14 -17.48 -16.64
N GLN A 160 -18.30 -17.92 -16.13
CA GLN A 160 -19.22 -17.11 -15.32
C GLN A 160 -18.63 -16.63 -13.99
N TRP A 161 -17.61 -17.30 -13.47
CA TRP A 161 -16.86 -16.86 -12.29
C TRP A 161 -15.60 -16.10 -12.68
N TYR A 162 -14.94 -16.55 -13.76
CA TYR A 162 -13.69 -15.98 -14.25
C TYR A 162 -13.81 -14.48 -14.61
N LEU A 163 -14.81 -14.10 -15.41
CA LEU A 163 -14.97 -12.71 -15.85
C LEU A 163 -15.39 -11.77 -14.72
N PRO A 164 -16.35 -12.09 -13.83
CA PRO A 164 -16.65 -11.22 -12.69
C PRO A 164 -15.47 -11.04 -11.73
N LEU A 165 -14.68 -12.10 -11.49
CA LEU A 165 -13.46 -11.98 -10.69
C LEU A 165 -12.41 -11.08 -11.37
N PHE A 166 -12.35 -11.07 -12.71
CA PHE A 166 -11.54 -10.08 -13.43
C PHE A 166 -11.98 -8.65 -13.15
N VAL A 167 -13.28 -8.41 -13.31
CA VAL A 167 -13.88 -7.10 -13.10
C VAL A 167 -13.65 -6.66 -11.65
N LEU A 168 -13.77 -7.58 -10.69
CA LEU A 168 -13.47 -7.33 -9.30
C LEU A 168 -11.99 -7.00 -9.07
N ALA A 169 -11.06 -7.73 -9.68
CA ALA A 169 -9.63 -7.46 -9.55
C ALA A 169 -9.27 -6.06 -10.11
N THR A 170 -9.90 -5.65 -11.21
CA THR A 170 -9.73 -4.30 -11.78
C THR A 170 -10.52 -3.22 -11.06
N ALA A 171 -11.49 -3.57 -10.20
CA ALA A 171 -12.32 -2.61 -9.46
C ALA A 171 -11.49 -1.68 -8.58
N THR A 172 -10.35 -2.14 -8.06
CA THR A 172 -9.42 -1.31 -7.28
C THR A 172 -8.88 -0.13 -8.11
N LEU A 173 -8.52 -0.36 -9.37
CA LEU A 173 -8.08 0.69 -10.28
C LEU A 173 -9.20 1.70 -10.57
N TRP A 174 -10.41 1.21 -10.85
CA TRP A 174 -11.58 2.06 -11.08
C TRP A 174 -11.93 2.90 -9.87
N LEU A 175 -11.86 2.30 -8.68
CA LEU A 175 -12.09 3.00 -7.41
C LEU A 175 -11.06 4.11 -7.21
N THR A 176 -9.78 3.85 -7.49
CA THR A 176 -8.73 4.88 -7.40
C THR A 176 -8.99 6.05 -8.35
N ILE A 177 -9.41 5.79 -9.60
CA ILE A 177 -9.81 6.85 -10.54
C ILE A 177 -10.98 7.67 -9.99
N CYS A 178 -12.00 7.01 -9.43
CA CYS A 178 -13.14 7.66 -8.81
C CYS A 178 -12.72 8.53 -7.61
N VAL A 179 -11.89 8.00 -6.72
CA VAL A 179 -11.34 8.72 -5.56
C VAL A 179 -10.52 9.93 -6.01
N GLN A 180 -9.67 9.79 -7.04
CA GLN A 180 -8.89 10.90 -7.60
C GLN A 180 -9.80 12.03 -8.10
N LYS A 181 -10.81 11.69 -8.93
CA LYS A 181 -11.74 12.67 -9.48
C LYS A 181 -12.55 13.35 -8.38
N LEU A 182 -13.02 12.58 -7.39
CA LEU A 182 -13.73 13.11 -6.24
C LEU A 182 -12.84 14.06 -5.43
N ASN A 183 -11.59 13.66 -5.14
CA ASN A 183 -10.64 14.50 -4.42
C ASN A 183 -10.36 15.82 -5.14
N ASN A 184 -10.11 15.77 -6.44
CA ASN A 184 -9.83 16.96 -7.24
C ASN A 184 -11.05 17.87 -7.36
N TYR A 185 -12.24 17.30 -7.60
CA TYR A 185 -13.50 18.05 -7.58
C TYR A 185 -13.70 18.78 -6.25
N CYS A 186 -13.39 18.11 -5.14
CA CYS A 186 -13.55 18.68 -3.81
C CYS A 186 -12.51 19.74 -3.49
N THR A 187 -11.28 19.56 -3.96
CA THR A 187 -10.23 20.57 -3.86
C THR A 187 -10.64 21.84 -4.59
N ASP A 188 -11.23 21.70 -5.78
CA ASP A 188 -11.64 22.83 -6.63
C ASP A 188 -12.91 23.53 -6.12
N ASN A 189 -13.91 22.79 -5.63
CA ASN A 189 -15.20 23.35 -5.24
C ASN A 189 -15.35 23.59 -3.73
N ARG A 190 -14.52 22.96 -2.90
CA ARG A 190 -14.57 23.01 -1.44
C ARG A 190 -13.15 23.05 -0.85
N PRO A 191 -12.38 24.13 -1.07
CA PRO A 191 -11.00 24.24 -0.60
C PRO A 191 -10.88 24.18 0.94
N HIS A 192 -11.97 24.42 1.67
CA HIS A 192 -12.04 24.24 3.13
C HIS A 192 -12.29 22.79 3.58
N GLY A 193 -12.19 21.82 2.66
CA GLY A 193 -12.40 20.39 2.88
C GLY A 193 -13.82 19.93 2.59
N LEU A 194 -13.96 18.65 2.25
CA LEU A 194 -15.23 17.97 1.93
C LEU A 194 -16.26 18.01 3.06
N GLY A 195 -15.82 18.36 4.27
CA GLY A 195 -16.65 18.29 5.45
C GLY A 195 -17.08 16.86 5.77
N ILE A 196 -16.48 15.80 5.23
CA ILE A 196 -16.75 14.42 5.71
C ILE A 196 -16.39 14.33 7.18
N GLU A 197 -15.22 14.84 7.57
CA GLU A 197 -14.88 15.01 8.98
C GLU A 197 -15.87 15.89 9.72
N ARG A 198 -16.41 16.95 9.10
CA ARG A 198 -17.47 17.78 9.71
C ARG A 198 -18.81 17.03 9.82
N SER A 199 -19.15 16.16 8.89
CA SER A 199 -20.38 15.37 8.84
C SER A 199 -20.29 14.22 9.84
N VAL A 200 -19.17 13.50 9.88
CA VAL A 200 -18.85 12.50 10.89
C VAL A 200 -18.80 13.15 12.27
N ARG A 201 -18.16 14.32 12.42
CA ARG A 201 -18.15 15.09 13.67
C ARG A 201 -19.54 15.56 14.06
N LYS A 202 -20.38 16.00 13.12
CA LYS A 202 -21.78 16.35 13.39
C LYS A 202 -22.57 15.12 13.85
N ILE A 203 -22.43 13.98 13.18
CA ILE A 203 -23.08 12.73 13.56
C ILE A 203 -22.61 12.28 14.96
N ALA A 204 -21.31 12.33 15.22
CA ALA A 204 -20.73 12.00 16.52
C ALA A 204 -21.20 12.96 17.63
N LEU A 205 -21.26 14.27 17.37
CA LEU A 205 -21.77 15.26 18.31
C LEU A 205 -23.27 15.08 18.57
N VAL A 206 -24.07 14.76 17.54
CA VAL A 206 -25.49 14.44 17.70
C VAL A 206 -25.67 13.17 18.52
N ALA A 207 -24.88 12.13 18.25
CA ALA A 207 -24.89 10.89 19.03
C ALA A 207 -24.50 11.16 20.49
N LEU A 208 -23.38 11.85 20.74
CA LEU A 208 -22.92 12.21 22.09
C LEU A 208 -23.92 13.11 22.83
N TRP A 209 -24.58 14.03 22.15
CA TRP A 209 -25.63 14.86 22.74
C TRP A 209 -26.85 14.04 23.15
N ARG A 210 -27.24 13.05 22.32
CA ARG A 210 -28.33 12.11 22.61
C ARG A 210 -28.02 11.20 23.80
N PHE A 211 -26.75 10.86 23.99
CA PHE A 211 -26.28 10.03 25.11
C PHE A 211 -25.82 10.83 26.34
N ARG A 212 -25.88 12.17 26.31
CA ARG A 212 -25.52 12.97 27.49
C ARG A 212 -26.58 12.70 28.57
N PRO A 213 -26.22 12.05 29.69
CA PRO A 213 -27.18 11.77 30.75
C PRO A 213 -27.77 13.10 31.18
N ARG A 214 -29.10 13.19 31.12
CA ARG A 214 -29.85 14.38 31.51
C ARG A 214 -29.47 14.66 32.95
N SER A 215 -28.59 15.62 33.17
CA SER A 215 -28.17 16.01 34.51
C SER A 215 -29.46 16.36 35.25
N LYS A 216 -29.76 15.63 36.32
CA LYS A 216 -30.89 15.95 37.19
C LYS A 216 -30.76 17.44 37.53
N PRO A 217 -31.83 18.24 37.44
CA PRO A 217 -31.77 19.64 37.82
C PRO A 217 -31.16 19.71 39.21
N VAL A 218 -29.98 20.31 39.30
CA VAL A 218 -29.36 20.61 40.58
C VAL A 218 -30.33 21.60 41.22
N SER A 219 -31.01 21.15 42.28
CA SER A 219 -31.94 21.95 43.05
C SER A 219 -31.28 23.29 43.36
N ALA A 220 -31.91 24.37 42.91
CA ALA A 220 -31.39 25.74 42.92
C ALA A 220 -31.38 26.37 44.33
N ASN A 221 -30.90 25.63 45.34
CA ASN A 221 -30.93 26.08 46.73
C ASN A 221 -29.59 25.99 47.47
N ALA A 222 -28.47 25.93 46.74
CA ALA A 222 -27.14 26.15 47.33
C ALA A 222 -26.74 27.61 47.10
N GLY A 223 -26.65 28.36 48.19
CA GLY A 223 -26.45 29.80 48.22
C GLY A 223 -25.28 30.30 47.35
N ARG A 224 -25.44 31.53 46.85
CA ARG A 224 -24.39 32.31 46.19
C ARG A 224 -23.10 32.26 47.01
N PRO A 225 -21.99 31.72 46.47
CA PRO A 225 -20.68 32.13 46.92
C PRO A 225 -20.46 33.56 46.42
N GLN A 226 -20.25 34.50 47.34
CA GLN A 226 -19.65 35.79 47.02
C GLN A 226 -18.24 35.53 46.48
N TYR A 227 -18.07 35.62 45.16
CA TYR A 227 -16.74 35.69 44.57
C TYR A 227 -16.31 37.15 44.57
N ALA A 228 -15.26 37.43 45.35
CA ALA A 228 -14.53 38.68 45.32
C ALA A 228 -13.96 38.93 43.92
N GLU A 229 -14.18 40.14 43.45
CA GLU A 229 -13.71 40.69 42.19
C GLU A 229 -12.20 40.93 42.29
N SER A 230 -11.37 39.92 41.96
CA SER A 230 -9.93 40.14 41.78
C SER A 230 -9.65 40.51 40.32
N VAL A 231 -9.53 41.82 40.10
CA VAL A 231 -8.99 42.44 38.89
C VAL A 231 -7.59 41.90 38.64
N TYR A 232 -7.42 41.06 37.61
CA TYR A 232 -6.09 40.77 37.06
C TYR A 232 -5.82 41.71 35.90
N GLU A 233 -5.01 42.74 36.18
CA GLU A 233 -4.30 43.55 35.21
C GLU A 233 -3.37 42.64 34.39
N ILE A 234 -3.66 42.49 33.09
CA ILE A 234 -2.75 41.82 32.16
C ILE A 234 -1.71 42.86 31.74
N GLY A 235 -0.57 42.83 32.43
CA GLY A 235 0.62 43.58 32.08
C GLY A 235 1.17 43.20 30.70
N SER A 236 1.45 44.23 29.91
CA SER A 236 2.19 44.15 28.65
C SER A 236 3.63 43.68 28.89
N LEU A 237 3.94 42.44 28.50
CA LEU A 237 5.33 41.97 28.46
C LEU A 237 5.92 42.25 27.07
N GLY A 238 6.82 43.22 27.04
CA GLY A 238 7.71 43.49 25.93
C GLY A 238 8.68 42.33 25.71
N LEU A 239 8.80 41.90 24.47
CA LEU A 239 9.83 40.98 24.01
C LEU A 239 11.14 41.74 23.82
N SER A 240 12.03 41.59 24.81
CA SER A 240 13.44 41.97 24.73
C SER A 240 14.19 40.95 23.90
N GLN A 241 14.90 41.43 22.88
CA GLN A 241 15.98 40.71 22.20
C GLN A 241 17.10 40.41 23.21
N ASN A 242 17.67 39.21 23.13
CA ASN A 242 19.07 38.88 23.46
C ASN A 242 19.36 37.49 22.86
N SER A 243 20.23 37.35 21.86
CA SER A 243 21.70 37.48 21.85
C SER A 243 22.41 36.25 22.45
N LEU A 244 23.12 35.58 21.53
CA LEU A 244 24.23 34.64 21.66
C LEU A 244 24.75 34.32 23.06
N HIS A 245 24.80 33.03 23.39
CA HIS A 245 25.95 32.47 24.10
C HIS A 245 26.29 31.06 23.62
N MET A 246 27.49 30.97 23.05
CA MET A 246 28.26 29.75 22.81
C MET A 246 28.97 29.43 24.13
N GLU A 247 28.76 28.24 24.68
CA GLU A 247 29.57 27.75 25.80
C GLU A 247 29.95 26.28 25.58
N GLN A 248 31.26 26.10 25.55
CA GLN A 248 32.02 24.88 25.44
C GLN A 248 32.46 24.54 26.86
N THR A 249 32.30 23.31 27.35
CA THR A 249 33.19 22.70 28.36
C THR A 249 32.86 21.23 28.62
N SER A 250 33.85 20.57 29.20
CA SER A 250 34.23 19.17 29.13
C SER A 250 34.11 18.43 30.47
N SER A 251 33.74 17.14 30.40
CA SER A 251 34.25 16.00 31.23
C SER A 251 33.87 15.93 32.73
N PRO A 252 34.21 14.85 33.49
CA PRO A 252 33.26 13.80 33.89
C PRO A 252 33.15 13.57 35.43
N ASP A 253 32.35 12.57 35.80
CA ASP A 253 32.26 11.89 37.11
C ASP A 253 31.60 12.61 38.30
N SER A 254 30.38 12.15 38.64
CA SER A 254 29.84 12.25 40.00
C SER A 254 28.89 11.08 40.30
N PRO A 255 29.18 10.25 41.32
CA PRO A 255 28.30 9.16 41.75
C PRO A 255 27.44 9.66 42.92
N ASN A 256 26.26 10.21 42.62
CA ASN A 256 25.15 10.37 43.56
C ASN A 256 23.91 10.78 42.77
N GLN A 257 23.19 9.80 42.22
CA GLN A 257 21.85 10.05 41.70
C GLN A 257 20.85 10.04 42.87
N PRO A 258 20.24 11.20 43.22
CA PRO A 258 19.14 11.21 44.17
C PRO A 258 17.94 10.45 43.58
N LEU A 259 17.21 9.74 44.44
CA LEU A 259 15.94 9.09 44.08
C LEU A 259 15.07 10.09 43.31
N ARG A 260 14.86 9.78 42.03
CA ARG A 260 14.11 10.59 41.08
C ARG A 260 12.65 10.60 41.53
N ASP A 261 12.24 11.69 42.16
CA ASP A 261 10.86 11.92 42.57
C ASP A 261 10.00 12.03 41.31
N THR A 262 9.33 10.92 40.94
CA THR A 262 8.44 10.79 39.78
C THR A 262 7.11 11.54 39.94
N ARG A 263 7.16 12.74 40.53
CA ARG A 263 6.11 13.74 40.45
C ARG A 263 6.53 14.80 39.44
N THR A 264 6.63 14.41 38.16
CA THR A 264 6.54 15.39 37.05
C THR A 264 5.37 16.30 37.36
N SER A 265 5.66 17.60 37.54
CA SER A 265 4.64 18.54 37.95
C SER A 265 3.54 18.54 36.89
N ARG A 266 2.30 18.82 37.31
CA ARG A 266 1.18 18.89 36.38
C ARG A 266 1.48 19.86 35.23
N GLU A 267 2.24 20.93 35.50
CA GLU A 267 2.70 21.88 34.49
C GLU A 267 3.66 21.25 33.48
N GLU A 268 4.62 20.45 33.93
CA GLU A 268 5.59 19.77 33.06
C GLU A 268 4.92 18.77 32.10
N ARG A 269 3.91 18.04 32.57
CA ARG A 269 3.09 17.20 31.67
C ARG A 269 2.30 18.04 30.67
N THR A 270 1.84 19.21 31.08
CA THR A 270 1.07 20.11 30.20
C THR A 270 1.96 20.74 29.15
N THR A 271 3.21 21.09 29.47
CA THR A 271 4.20 21.56 28.50
C THR A 271 4.62 20.46 27.52
N ILE A 272 4.90 19.24 27.99
CA ILE A 272 5.23 18.12 27.09
C ILE A 272 4.06 17.79 26.15
N ILE A 273 2.83 17.78 26.65
CA ILE A 273 1.63 17.56 25.81
C ILE A 273 1.45 18.70 24.82
N ASN A 274 1.66 19.96 25.23
CA ASN A 274 1.56 21.10 24.33
C ASN A 274 2.68 21.09 23.28
N GLU A 275 3.88 20.67 23.65
CA GLU A 275 5.04 20.54 22.75
C GLU A 275 4.80 19.42 21.72
N GLN A 276 4.28 18.27 22.17
CA GLN A 276 3.84 17.20 21.28
C GLN A 276 2.69 17.68 20.38
N LEU A 277 1.69 18.38 20.90
CA LEU A 277 0.60 18.96 20.09
C LEU A 277 1.08 20.02 19.09
N THR A 278 2.14 20.77 19.40
CA THR A 278 2.78 21.67 18.44
C THR A 278 3.60 20.93 17.39
N ASN A 279 4.24 19.81 17.76
CA ASN A 279 4.99 18.96 16.85
C ASN A 279 4.11 18.02 16.02
N LEU A 280 2.84 17.83 16.41
CA LEU A 280 1.77 17.23 15.60
C LEU A 280 1.32 18.20 14.48
N HIS A 281 2.30 18.68 13.72
CA HIS A 281 2.19 19.66 12.63
C HIS A 281 1.18 19.24 11.54
N TYR A 282 0.84 17.94 11.48
CA TYR A 282 -0.13 17.38 10.56
C TYR A 282 -1.60 17.62 10.96
N LEU A 283 -1.90 18.01 12.21
CA LEU A 283 -3.27 18.31 12.64
C LEU A 283 -3.61 19.81 12.56
N ASN A 284 -2.62 20.67 12.31
CA ASN A 284 -2.78 22.13 12.15
C ASN A 284 -3.70 22.79 13.21
N VAL A 285 -3.75 22.23 14.42
CA VAL A 285 -4.74 22.57 15.46
C VAL A 285 -4.61 24.04 15.89
N ARG A 286 -3.40 24.60 15.81
CA ARG A 286 -3.07 25.92 16.37
C ARG A 286 -3.32 27.08 15.41
N THR A 287 -3.21 26.88 14.10
CA THR A 287 -3.35 27.98 13.13
C THR A 287 -4.79 28.28 12.78
N GLY A 288 -5.73 27.37 13.09
CA GLY A 288 -7.13 27.46 12.65
C GLY A 288 -7.30 27.43 11.13
N ARG A 289 -6.20 27.24 10.37
CA ARG A 289 -6.22 27.20 8.91
C ARG A 289 -6.50 25.76 8.48
N PRO A 290 -7.39 25.55 7.49
CA PRO A 290 -7.59 24.23 6.93
C PRO A 290 -6.26 23.67 6.42
N LEU A 291 -6.04 22.37 6.58
CA LEU A 291 -4.91 21.68 5.93
C LEU A 291 -4.98 21.97 4.43
N PRO A 292 -3.84 22.28 3.77
CA PRO A 292 -3.83 22.51 2.35
C PRO A 292 -4.30 21.23 1.65
N VAL A 293 -5.49 21.29 1.05
CA VAL A 293 -5.99 20.20 0.21
C VAL A 293 -5.20 20.26 -1.08
N CYS A 294 -4.50 19.18 -1.40
CA CYS A 294 -3.71 19.07 -2.62
C CYS A 294 -4.46 18.25 -3.66
N LYS A 295 -4.28 18.63 -4.93
CA LYS A 295 -4.73 17.79 -6.04
C LYS A 295 -3.91 16.51 -6.06
N CYS A 296 -4.56 15.41 -6.43
CA CYS A 296 -3.89 14.13 -6.62
C CYS A 296 -3.82 13.77 -8.10
N GLN A 297 -2.70 13.17 -8.48
CA GLN A 297 -2.48 12.57 -9.78
C GLN A 297 -2.48 11.05 -9.63
N LEU A 298 -3.17 10.35 -10.52
CA LEU A 298 -3.08 8.91 -10.64
C LEU A 298 -1.73 8.57 -11.28
N HIS A 299 -0.88 7.88 -10.53
CA HIS A 299 0.32 7.25 -11.03
C HIS A 299 0.12 5.73 -10.95
N LEU A 300 -0.07 5.12 -12.11
CA LEU A 300 -0.32 3.69 -12.19
C LEU A 300 1.03 3.01 -12.35
N HIS A 301 1.44 2.27 -11.34
CA HIS A 301 2.68 1.51 -11.36
C HIS A 301 2.47 0.19 -12.08
N HIS A 302 3.42 -0.22 -12.90
CA HIS A 302 3.32 -1.48 -13.65
C HIS A 302 3.12 -2.68 -12.73
N TRP A 303 3.69 -2.71 -11.52
CA TRP A 303 3.44 -3.80 -10.57
C TRP A 303 1.94 -3.99 -10.30
N GLN A 304 1.11 -2.93 -10.30
CA GLN A 304 -0.34 -3.04 -10.10
C GLN A 304 -1.04 -3.70 -11.28
N ILE A 305 -0.64 -3.35 -12.51
CA ILE A 305 -1.17 -3.99 -13.73
C ILE A 305 -0.85 -5.47 -13.70
N PHE A 306 0.42 -5.81 -13.50
CA PHE A 306 0.89 -7.19 -13.57
C PHE A 306 0.36 -8.02 -12.40
N TYR A 307 0.15 -7.42 -11.23
CA TYR A 307 -0.57 -8.08 -10.14
C TYR A 307 -1.99 -8.52 -10.55
N ILE A 308 -2.76 -7.62 -11.20
CA ILE A 308 -4.10 -7.96 -11.70
C ILE A 308 -4.02 -9.05 -12.77
N LEU A 309 -3.06 -8.96 -13.69
CA LEU A 309 -2.86 -9.96 -14.75
C LEU A 309 -2.45 -11.33 -14.20
N ALA A 310 -1.79 -11.41 -13.04
CA ALA A 310 -1.36 -12.67 -12.45
C ALA A 310 -2.53 -13.58 -12.07
N PHE A 311 -3.73 -13.03 -11.82
CA PHE A 311 -4.94 -13.81 -11.58
C PHE A 311 -5.50 -14.47 -12.85
N PHE A 312 -5.10 -14.01 -14.05
CA PHE A 312 -5.56 -14.53 -15.34
C PHE A 312 -4.82 -15.81 -15.71
N THR A 313 -3.61 -15.99 -15.19
CA THR A 313 -2.69 -17.04 -15.60
C THR A 313 -2.78 -18.24 -14.65
N ARG A 314 -3.99 -18.77 -14.46
CA ARG A 314 -4.35 -19.76 -13.43
C ARG A 314 -4.50 -21.21 -13.91
N PHE A 315 -4.22 -21.47 -15.18
CA PHE A 315 -4.45 -22.80 -15.78
C PHE A 315 -3.17 -23.63 -15.72
N ASP A 316 -3.29 -24.92 -15.42
CA ASP A 316 -2.16 -25.84 -15.47
C ASP A 316 -1.83 -26.25 -16.92
N ARG A 317 -1.37 -25.27 -17.69
CA ARG A 317 -0.99 -25.40 -19.09
C ARG A 317 0.26 -24.59 -19.33
N PHE A 318 1.17 -25.11 -20.16
CA PHE A 318 2.45 -24.46 -20.49
C PHE A 318 2.32 -22.97 -20.78
N ALA A 319 1.40 -22.57 -21.67
CA ALA A 319 1.24 -21.17 -22.04
C ALA A 319 0.71 -20.30 -20.90
N SER A 320 -0.15 -20.82 -20.01
CA SER A 320 -0.59 -20.08 -18.82
C SER A 320 0.54 -19.93 -17.82
N ALA A 321 1.30 -21.01 -17.56
CA ALA A 321 2.48 -20.99 -16.69
C ALA A 321 3.57 -20.04 -17.21
N ALA A 322 3.79 -19.98 -18.53
CA ALA A 322 4.70 -19.04 -19.15
C ALA A 322 4.22 -17.58 -18.97
N CYS A 323 2.94 -17.30 -19.23
CA CYS A 323 2.36 -15.98 -18.97
C CYS A 323 2.43 -15.61 -17.48
N ALA A 324 2.15 -16.56 -16.59
CA ALA A 324 2.23 -16.38 -15.14
C ALA A 324 3.65 -15.98 -14.72
N GLY A 325 4.64 -16.71 -15.21
CA GLY A 325 6.05 -16.39 -15.00
C GLY A 325 6.38 -14.97 -15.45
N LEU A 326 6.11 -14.63 -16.71
CA LEU A 326 6.40 -13.31 -17.26
C LEU A 326 5.76 -12.18 -16.42
N VAL A 327 4.47 -12.31 -16.12
CA VAL A 327 3.72 -11.33 -15.35
C VAL A 327 4.28 -11.17 -13.94
N LEU A 328 4.58 -12.26 -13.24
CA LEU A 328 5.19 -12.22 -11.91
C LEU A 328 6.60 -11.65 -11.92
N GLY A 329 7.40 -11.94 -12.95
CA GLY A 329 8.72 -11.37 -13.14
C GLY A 329 8.67 -9.86 -13.29
N ILE A 330 7.75 -9.35 -14.12
CA ILE A 330 7.56 -7.91 -14.32
C ILE A 330 7.02 -7.25 -13.05
N PHE A 331 6.10 -7.91 -12.33
CA PHE A 331 5.63 -7.47 -11.02
C PHE A 331 6.79 -7.31 -10.04
N THR A 332 7.66 -8.33 -9.90
CA THR A 332 8.82 -8.25 -9.03
C THR A 332 9.82 -7.19 -9.48
N GLN A 333 10.02 -6.99 -10.79
CA GLN A 333 10.85 -5.90 -11.28
C GLN A 333 10.35 -4.57 -10.73
N GLY A 334 9.05 -4.29 -10.86
CA GLY A 334 8.46 -3.02 -10.40
C GLY A 334 8.53 -2.83 -8.90
N SER A 335 8.17 -3.84 -8.11
CA SER A 335 8.25 -3.75 -6.65
C SER A 335 9.70 -3.66 -6.16
N ALA A 336 10.63 -4.38 -6.78
CA ALA A 336 12.02 -4.35 -6.36
C ALA A 336 12.71 -3.03 -6.77
N ALA A 337 12.42 -2.49 -7.95
CA ALA A 337 12.99 -1.23 -8.44
C ALA A 337 12.47 -0.02 -7.66
N TYR A 338 11.14 0.10 -7.58
CA TYR A 338 10.46 1.32 -7.11
C TYR A 338 9.79 1.12 -5.75
N GLY A 339 9.19 -0.06 -5.52
CA GLY A 339 8.45 -0.36 -4.28
C GLY A 339 6.95 -0.40 -4.49
N TYR A 340 6.21 -0.54 -3.40
CA TYR A 340 4.75 -0.55 -3.40
C TYR A 340 4.17 0.84 -3.18
N ASP A 341 4.54 1.77 -4.06
CA ASP A 341 4.10 3.15 -3.99
C ASP A 341 2.58 3.32 -4.12
N ALA A 342 2.09 4.43 -3.55
CA ALA A 342 0.69 4.78 -3.58
C ALA A 342 0.25 5.17 -5.00
N MET A 343 -0.90 4.65 -5.45
CA MET A 343 -1.48 5.01 -6.76
C MET A 343 -1.81 6.50 -6.91
N LEU A 344 -1.97 7.22 -5.80
CA LEU A 344 -2.35 8.62 -5.76
C LEU A 344 -1.19 9.44 -5.22
N GLU A 345 -0.54 10.16 -6.12
CA GLU A 345 0.55 11.06 -5.79
C GLU A 345 0.04 12.49 -5.65
N ARG A 346 0.70 13.27 -4.80
CA ARG A 346 0.40 14.69 -4.68
C ARG A 346 0.90 15.42 -5.92
N LYS A 347 0.00 16.15 -6.57
CA LYS A 347 0.38 17.06 -7.66
C LYS A 347 1.00 18.30 -7.03
N HIS A 348 2.31 18.47 -7.18
CA HIS A 348 2.99 19.73 -6.90
C HIS A 348 2.40 20.80 -7.84
N ILE A 349 1.75 21.81 -7.27
CA ILE A 349 1.14 22.93 -7.99
C ILE A 349 2.16 24.04 -8.13
#